data_AF-A0AAV3XF38-F1
#
_entry.id   AF-A0AAV3XF38-F1
#
_cell.length_a   1.000
_cell.length_b   1.000
_cell.length_c   1.000
_cell.angle_alpha   90.00
_cell.angle_beta   90.00
_cell.angle_gamma   90.00
#
_symmetry.space_group_name_H-M   'P 1'
#
loop_
_entity.id
_entity.type
_entity.pdbx_description
1 polymer ?
#
loop_
_entity_poly.entity_id
_entity_poly.type
_entity_poly.pdbx_seq_one_letter_code
_entity_poly.pdbx_strand_id
1 'polypeptide(L)'
;MLTQKTRFLTKQANTRKLKAGATGVLAPKLPESPNIPQKTRFLPKQTLKNPSEQGLTLLECLVAIGVVAVVVTAFTPQIFLAVATQVQNRRAEQALQLAQGEVDRVRRTVERGDYKNEDLPPYGENNIRQQPAPSSAQALPANQLYSSSPSQGVPVDVNGDGSNDFIVQTFRNPGITRGTRTVAFDFGVRVYTFTSNMDFENPPQKAASLQLTTAAGQQQRRPLAMIYTSVAQSDNRNSLCQQRRSTGEGDNNPGCQ
;
A
#
# COMPACT_ATOMS: atom_id res chain seq x y z
N MET A 1 32.00 -11.45 -50.36
CA MET A 1 32.14 -12.69 -49.57
C MET A 1 30.93 -12.76 -48.64
N LEU A 2 29.82 -13.36 -49.08
CA LEU A 2 29.44 -14.77 -48.86
C LEU A 2 29.43 -15.14 -47.36
N THR A 3 28.28 -15.09 -46.69
CA THR A 3 27.26 -16.16 -46.57
C THR A 3 27.55 -17.11 -45.40
N GLN A 4 26.59 -17.20 -44.45
CA GLN A 4 26.03 -18.40 -43.77
C GLN A 4 25.40 -17.93 -42.45
N LYS A 5 24.09 -18.01 -42.17
CA LYS A 5 23.04 -19.03 -42.38
C LYS A 5 23.26 -20.30 -41.54
N THR A 6 22.79 -20.29 -40.29
CA THR A 6 22.32 -21.53 -39.65
C THR A 6 21.21 -21.26 -38.63
N ARG A 7 19.98 -21.65 -39.03
CA ARG A 7 18.85 -21.95 -38.14
C ARG A 7 19.15 -23.26 -37.42
N PHE A 8 18.81 -23.37 -36.13
CA PHE A 8 18.41 -24.66 -35.56
C PHE A 8 17.30 -24.48 -34.52
N LEU A 9 16.16 -25.09 -34.84
CA LEU A 9 15.00 -25.34 -33.99
C LEU A 9 15.37 -26.33 -32.88
N THR A 10 14.84 -26.17 -31.67
CA THR A 10 14.25 -27.32 -30.93
C THR A 10 13.23 -26.83 -29.90
N LYS A 11 11.96 -27.18 -30.15
CA LYS A 11 10.86 -27.20 -29.19
C LYS A 11 11.17 -28.20 -28.08
N GLN A 12 11.01 -27.83 -26.82
CA GLN A 12 10.62 -28.78 -25.78
C GLN A 12 9.52 -28.16 -24.91
N ALA A 13 8.29 -28.57 -25.21
CA ALA A 13 7.14 -28.42 -24.32
C ALA A 13 7.28 -29.45 -23.19
N ASN A 14 7.38 -28.98 -21.95
CA ASN A 14 7.45 -29.83 -20.77
C ASN A 14 6.15 -29.67 -19.96
N THR A 15 5.16 -30.49 -20.28
CA THR A 15 3.93 -30.65 -19.51
C THR A 15 4.22 -31.50 -18.28
N ARG A 16 4.46 -30.86 -17.13
CA ARG A 16 4.46 -31.55 -15.83
C ARG A 16 3.07 -31.48 -15.20
N LYS A 17 2.38 -32.63 -15.25
CA LYS A 17 1.30 -32.99 -14.33
C LYS A 17 1.80 -32.86 -12.89
N LEU A 18 1.26 -31.91 -12.12
CA LEU A 18 1.38 -31.89 -10.67
C LEU A 18 0.03 -32.24 -10.04
N LYS A 19 0.09 -33.42 -9.43
CA LYS A 19 -0.83 -34.17 -8.60
C LYS A 19 -1.56 -33.28 -7.58
N ALA A 20 -2.88 -33.42 -7.53
CA ALA A 20 -3.73 -32.90 -6.48
C ALA A 20 -3.32 -33.49 -5.13
N GLY A 21 -2.82 -32.64 -4.22
CA GLY A 21 -2.60 -32.95 -2.81
C GLY A 21 -3.76 -32.36 -2.01
N ALA A 22 -4.66 -33.23 -1.57
CA ALA A 22 -5.69 -32.91 -0.60
C ALA A 22 -5.04 -32.82 0.79
N THR A 23 -4.83 -31.61 1.29
CA THR A 23 -4.51 -31.34 2.69
C THR A 23 -5.73 -30.72 3.35
N GLY A 24 -6.31 -31.46 4.29
CA GLY A 24 -7.45 -31.07 5.10
C GLY A 24 -7.18 -29.77 5.84
N VAL A 25 -8.00 -28.78 5.53
CA VAL A 25 -8.14 -27.56 6.34
C VAL A 25 -9.00 -27.92 7.54
N LEU A 26 -8.36 -28.01 8.71
CA LEU A 26 -9.05 -27.97 9.99
C LEU A 26 -9.80 -26.64 10.06
N ALA A 27 -11.13 -26.71 10.00
CA ALA A 27 -11.99 -25.57 10.27
C ALA A 27 -11.86 -25.18 11.77
N PRO A 28 -11.69 -23.90 12.09
CA PRO A 28 -11.78 -23.44 13.47
C PRO A 28 -13.23 -23.60 13.95
N LYS A 29 -13.39 -24.36 15.04
CA LYS A 29 -14.65 -24.56 15.77
C LYS A 29 -15.11 -23.20 16.31
N LEU A 30 -16.20 -22.68 15.72
CA LEU A 30 -16.85 -21.45 16.16
C LEU A 30 -17.38 -21.63 17.60
N PRO A 31 -17.20 -20.64 18.50
CA PRO A 31 -17.80 -20.67 19.81
C PRO A 31 -19.33 -20.58 19.70
N GLU A 32 -19.96 -21.54 20.34
CA GLU A 32 -21.40 -21.71 20.53
C GLU A 32 -22.00 -20.44 21.16
N SER A 33 -23.00 -19.86 20.48
CA SER A 33 -23.66 -18.63 20.91
C SER A 33 -24.44 -18.85 22.20
N PRO A 34 -24.35 -17.95 23.20
CA PRO A 34 -25.16 -18.03 24.40
C PRO A 34 -26.65 -17.85 24.07
N ASN A 35 -27.43 -18.80 24.58
CA ASN A 35 -28.88 -18.91 24.42
C ASN A 35 -29.56 -17.78 25.21
N ILE A 36 -30.00 -16.72 24.52
CA ILE A 36 -30.72 -15.61 25.15
C ILE A 36 -32.19 -16.04 25.34
N PRO A 37 -32.72 -16.08 26.58
CA PRO A 37 -34.12 -16.40 26.81
C PRO A 37 -35.01 -15.32 26.20
N GLN A 38 -35.78 -15.71 25.17
CA GLN A 38 -36.80 -14.87 24.56
C GLN A 38 -37.92 -14.63 25.58
N LYS A 39 -37.82 -13.51 26.31
CA LYS A 39 -38.90 -13.01 27.15
C LYS A 39 -39.98 -12.42 26.22
N THR A 40 -40.95 -13.25 25.86
CA THR A 40 -42.16 -12.87 25.14
C THR A 40 -42.94 -11.83 25.95
N ARG A 41 -42.70 -10.55 25.64
CA ARG A 41 -43.57 -9.46 26.11
C ARG A 41 -44.89 -9.58 25.36
N PHE A 42 -45.96 -9.81 26.11
CA PHE A 42 -47.33 -9.63 25.67
C PHE A 42 -47.50 -8.20 25.13
N LEU A 43 -47.70 -8.08 23.82
CA LEU A 43 -48.12 -6.84 23.20
C LEU A 43 -49.61 -6.63 23.53
N PRO A 44 -50.01 -5.47 24.07
CA PRO A 44 -51.42 -5.14 24.21
C PRO A 44 -52.06 -5.12 22.82
N LYS A 45 -53.16 -5.87 22.66
CA LYS A 45 -54.03 -5.81 21.48
C LYS A 45 -54.46 -4.35 21.27
N GLN A 46 -53.86 -3.68 20.31
CA GLN A 46 -54.37 -2.41 19.80
C GLN A 46 -55.64 -2.74 19.02
N THR A 47 -56.77 -2.39 19.60
CA THR A 47 -58.08 -2.39 18.94
C THR A 47 -57.98 -1.43 17.76
N LEU A 48 -57.90 -1.98 16.55
CA LEU A 48 -57.96 -1.25 15.29
C LEU A 48 -59.31 -0.53 15.21
N LYS A 49 -59.28 0.76 15.52
CA LYS A 49 -60.35 1.69 15.19
C LYS A 49 -60.33 1.81 13.67
N ASN A 50 -61.39 1.38 13.00
CA ASN A 50 -61.52 1.49 11.55
C ASN A 50 -61.17 2.92 11.13
N PRO A 51 -60.11 3.12 10.31
CA PRO A 51 -59.82 4.44 9.82
C PRO A 51 -61.02 4.86 8.97
N SER A 52 -61.62 5.98 9.35
CA SER A 52 -62.46 6.76 8.46
C SER A 52 -61.70 6.88 7.14
N GLU A 53 -62.21 6.26 6.08
CA GLU A 53 -61.70 6.37 4.71
C GLU A 53 -61.95 7.80 4.21
N GLN A 54 -61.30 8.77 4.84
CA GLN A 54 -61.11 10.10 4.28
C GLN A 54 -60.08 9.92 3.17
N GLY A 55 -60.59 9.91 1.93
CA GLY A 55 -59.80 9.66 0.74
C GLY A 55 -58.52 10.46 0.72
N LEU A 56 -57.41 9.75 0.52
CA LEU A 56 -56.09 10.28 0.17
C LEU A 56 -56.26 11.35 -0.92
N THR A 57 -56.21 12.61 -0.52
CA THR A 57 -56.32 13.69 -1.50
C THR A 57 -55.02 13.77 -2.29
N LEU A 58 -55.10 13.97 -3.61
CA LEU A 58 -53.91 14.13 -4.47
C LEU A 58 -52.95 15.22 -3.95
N LEU A 59 -53.49 16.22 -3.25
CA LEU A 59 -52.72 17.31 -2.65
C LEU A 59 -51.89 16.85 -1.44
N GLU A 60 -52.39 15.94 -0.62
CA GLU A 60 -51.64 15.36 0.50
C GLU A 60 -50.44 14.55 0.01
N CYS A 61 -50.62 13.76 -1.07
CA CYS A 61 -49.52 13.04 -1.71
C CYS A 61 -48.46 14.00 -2.29
N LEU A 62 -48.88 15.12 -2.89
CA LEU A 62 -47.97 16.13 -3.42
C LEU A 62 -47.14 16.80 -2.32
N VAL A 63 -47.77 17.16 -1.21
CA VAL A 63 -47.06 17.73 -0.04
C VAL A 63 -46.13 16.69 0.58
N ALA A 64 -46.55 15.44 0.69
CA ALA A 64 -45.72 14.36 1.23
C ALA A 64 -44.43 14.17 0.40
N ILE A 65 -44.54 14.11 -0.93
CA ILE A 65 -43.36 14.01 -1.82
C ILE A 65 -42.46 15.25 -1.66
N GLY A 66 -43.05 16.45 -1.54
CA GLY A 66 -42.32 17.69 -1.30
C GLY A 66 -41.51 17.67 -0.01
N VAL A 67 -42.13 17.24 1.11
CA VAL A 67 -41.45 17.13 2.42
C VAL A 67 -40.33 16.09 2.34
N VAL A 68 -40.58 14.93 1.73
CA VAL A 68 -39.55 13.89 1.56
C VAL A 68 -38.37 14.42 0.74
N ALA A 69 -38.62 15.17 -0.34
CA ALA A 69 -37.55 15.75 -1.16
C ALA A 69 -36.69 16.76 -0.37
N VAL A 70 -37.31 17.63 0.44
CA VAL A 70 -36.58 18.58 1.30
C VAL A 70 -35.76 17.85 2.36
N VAL A 71 -36.30 16.79 2.96
CA VAL A 71 -35.59 16.00 3.97
C VAL A 71 -34.39 15.26 3.36
N VAL A 72 -34.55 14.63 2.18
CA VAL A 72 -33.45 13.91 1.52
C VAL A 72 -32.34 14.88 1.09
N THR A 73 -32.69 16.04 0.51
CA THR A 73 -31.71 17.05 0.09
C THR A 73 -30.95 17.63 1.28
N ALA A 74 -31.59 17.78 2.45
CA ALA A 74 -30.92 18.23 3.67
C ALA A 74 -29.88 17.23 4.22
N PHE A 75 -30.12 15.92 4.09
CA PHE A 75 -29.18 14.88 4.59
C PHE A 75 -28.08 14.48 3.59
N THR A 76 -28.29 14.73 2.30
CA THR A 76 -27.36 14.32 1.23
C THR A 76 -25.90 14.80 1.45
N PRO A 77 -25.62 16.06 1.84
CA PRO A 77 -24.25 16.54 1.99
C PRO A 77 -23.44 15.75 3.04
N GLN A 78 -24.07 15.31 4.13
CA GLN A 78 -23.39 14.59 5.21
C GLN A 78 -23.01 13.16 4.80
N ILE A 79 -23.89 12.48 4.06
CA ILE A 79 -23.63 11.13 3.55
C ILE A 79 -22.49 11.17 2.53
N PHE A 80 -22.52 12.14 1.61
CA PHE A 80 -21.48 12.32 0.61
C PHE A 80 -20.10 12.55 1.26
N LEU A 81 -20.07 13.38 2.30
CA LEU A 81 -18.85 13.66 3.06
C LEU A 81 -18.27 12.39 3.71
N ALA A 82 -19.11 11.54 4.29
CA ALA A 82 -18.70 10.29 4.93
C ALA A 82 -18.14 9.27 3.91
N VAL A 83 -18.72 9.20 2.71
CA VAL A 83 -18.22 8.29 1.66
C VAL A 83 -16.89 8.78 1.10
N ALA A 84 -16.72 10.09 0.92
CA ALA A 84 -15.47 10.68 0.41
C ALA A 84 -14.26 10.36 1.31
N THR A 85 -14.42 10.49 2.63
CA THR A 85 -13.35 10.15 3.58
C THR A 85 -13.02 8.66 3.59
N GLN A 86 -14.03 7.80 3.42
CA GLN A 86 -13.81 6.35 3.36
C GLN A 86 -12.96 5.94 2.15
N VAL A 87 -13.21 6.51 0.97
CA VAL A 87 -12.42 6.22 -0.23
C VAL A 87 -10.97 6.67 -0.07
N GLN A 88 -10.75 7.85 0.50
CA GLN A 88 -9.41 8.37 0.76
C GLN A 88 -8.65 7.50 1.77
N ASN A 89 -9.31 7.06 2.84
CA ASN A 89 -8.70 6.17 3.83
C ASN A 89 -8.31 4.82 3.23
N ARG A 90 -9.19 4.21 2.41
CA ARG A 90 -8.87 2.95 1.73
C ARG A 90 -7.63 3.06 0.83
N ARG A 91 -7.51 4.17 0.09
CA ARG A 91 -6.33 4.41 -0.76
C ARG A 91 -5.06 4.60 0.07
N ALA A 92 -5.15 5.30 1.19
CA ALA A 92 -4.01 5.46 2.10
C ALA A 92 -3.58 4.13 2.74
N GLU A 93 -4.54 3.28 3.12
CA GLU A 93 -4.29 1.94 3.64
C GLU A 93 -3.61 1.04 2.60
N GLN A 94 -4.08 1.06 1.35
CA GLN A 94 -3.45 0.33 0.25
C GLN A 94 -2.01 0.80 0.01
N ALA A 95 -1.79 2.11 -0.02
CA ALA A 95 -0.45 2.68 -0.18
C ALA A 95 0.48 2.27 0.97
N LEU A 96 -0.03 2.20 2.20
CA LEU A 96 0.75 1.76 3.36
C LEU A 96 1.09 0.27 3.27
N GLN A 97 0.14 -0.58 2.90
CA GLN A 97 0.37 -2.02 2.71
C GLN A 97 1.42 -2.26 1.61
N LEU A 98 1.37 -1.50 0.52
CA LEU A 98 2.35 -1.57 -0.55
C LEU A 98 3.74 -1.16 -0.07
N ALA A 99 3.84 -0.08 0.71
CA ALA A 99 5.11 0.36 1.29
C ALA A 99 5.71 -0.67 2.25
N GLN A 100 4.88 -1.28 3.10
CA GLN A 100 5.28 -2.35 4.03
C GLN A 100 5.74 -3.60 3.26
N GLY A 101 5.04 -3.97 2.18
CA GLY A 101 5.42 -5.09 1.33
C GLY A 101 6.81 -4.94 0.73
N GLU A 102 7.19 -3.73 0.27
CA GLU A 102 8.54 -3.44 -0.19
C GLU A 102 9.58 -3.51 0.93
N VAL A 103 9.24 -3.02 2.13
CA VAL A 103 10.11 -3.10 3.30
C VAL A 103 10.43 -4.55 3.66
N ASP A 104 9.41 -5.39 3.73
CA ASP A 104 9.54 -6.81 4.04
C ASP A 104 10.29 -7.57 2.95
N ARG A 105 10.15 -7.14 1.69
CA ARG A 105 10.90 -7.71 0.56
C ARG A 105 12.40 -7.39 0.65
N VAL A 106 12.77 -6.13 0.91
CA VAL A 106 14.17 -5.73 1.11
C VAL A 106 14.75 -6.49 2.30
N ARG A 107 14.03 -6.51 3.42
CA ARG A 107 14.45 -7.21 4.64
C ARG A 107 14.71 -8.69 4.40
N ARG A 108 13.77 -9.41 3.77
CA ARG A 108 13.93 -10.83 3.43
C ARG A 108 15.10 -11.07 2.46
N THR A 109 15.36 -10.14 1.55
CA THR A 109 16.48 -10.23 0.62
C THR A 109 17.81 -10.13 1.38
N VAL A 110 17.91 -9.19 2.32
CA VAL A 110 19.12 -9.01 3.14
C VAL A 110 19.31 -10.16 4.13
N GLU A 111 18.26 -10.63 4.78
CA GLU A 111 18.30 -11.75 5.73
C GLU A 111 18.70 -13.07 5.08
N ARG A 112 18.43 -13.27 3.77
CA ARG A 112 18.89 -14.46 3.04
C ARG A 112 20.41 -14.48 2.84
N GLY A 113 21.08 -13.33 2.86
CA GLY A 113 22.54 -13.23 2.74
C GLY A 113 23.12 -13.51 1.34
N ASP A 114 22.33 -14.01 0.39
CA ASP A 114 22.74 -14.25 -1.00
C ASP A 114 22.10 -13.23 -1.96
N TYR A 115 22.59 -12.00 -1.89
CA TYR A 115 22.15 -10.88 -2.73
C TYR A 115 23.35 -10.11 -3.27
N LYS A 116 23.15 -9.44 -4.39
CA LYS A 116 24.06 -8.45 -4.96
C LYS A 116 23.52 -7.04 -4.67
N ASN A 117 24.36 -6.02 -4.86
CA ASN A 117 23.92 -4.63 -4.70
C ASN A 117 22.83 -4.24 -5.71
N GLU A 118 22.73 -4.93 -6.84
CA GLU A 118 21.67 -4.81 -7.85
C GLU A 118 20.31 -5.33 -7.35
N ASP A 119 20.32 -6.28 -6.41
CA ASP A 119 19.12 -6.85 -5.78
C ASP A 119 18.63 -6.00 -4.61
N LEU A 120 19.24 -4.84 -4.36
CA LEU A 120 18.84 -3.87 -3.35
C LEU A 120 18.32 -2.60 -4.01
N PRO A 121 17.54 -1.77 -3.28
CA PRO A 121 17.12 -0.47 -3.78
C PRO A 121 18.31 0.38 -4.27
N PRO A 122 18.13 1.25 -5.26
CA PRO A 122 19.19 2.10 -5.77
C PRO A 122 19.71 3.04 -4.68
N TYR A 123 21.01 3.33 -4.70
CA TYR A 123 21.61 4.30 -3.80
C TYR A 123 21.20 5.71 -4.21
N GLY A 124 20.81 6.53 -3.24
CA GLY A 124 20.47 7.93 -3.40
C GLY A 124 21.30 8.82 -2.51
N GLU A 125 20.67 9.83 -1.92
CA GLU A 125 21.30 10.77 -1.01
C GLU A 125 21.81 10.10 0.28
N ASN A 126 22.87 10.66 0.86
CA ASN A 126 23.38 10.22 2.17
C ASN A 126 22.32 10.41 3.28
N ASN A 127 21.62 11.54 3.25
CA ASN A 127 20.46 11.77 4.10
C ASN A 127 19.20 11.32 3.35
N ILE A 128 18.66 10.20 3.79
CA ILE A 128 17.50 9.58 3.16
C ILE A 128 16.24 10.48 3.13
N ARG A 129 16.13 11.43 4.06
CA ARG A 129 15.00 12.37 4.09
C ARG A 129 15.11 13.45 3.02
N GLN A 130 16.32 13.71 2.52
CA GLN A 130 16.58 14.71 1.47
C GLN A 130 16.50 14.13 0.06
N GLN A 131 16.25 12.82 -0.09
CA GLN A 131 16.08 12.21 -1.40
C GLN A 131 14.99 12.96 -2.19
N PRO A 132 15.27 13.37 -3.44
CA PRO A 132 14.27 14.03 -4.27
C PRO A 132 13.07 13.12 -4.60
N ALA A 133 11.95 13.74 -4.95
CA ALA A 133 10.78 13.03 -5.47
C ALA A 133 11.07 12.38 -6.84
N PRO A 134 10.29 11.37 -7.27
CA PRO A 134 10.54 10.73 -8.55
C PRO A 134 10.23 11.69 -9.70
N SER A 135 11.19 11.82 -10.62
CA SER A 135 11.10 12.66 -11.83
C SER A 135 10.53 11.91 -13.03
N SER A 136 10.53 10.58 -12.96
CA SER A 136 10.01 9.67 -13.98
C SER A 136 9.37 8.46 -13.32
N ALA A 137 8.45 7.81 -14.02
CA ALA A 137 7.88 6.53 -13.61
C ALA A 137 8.00 5.54 -14.78
N GLN A 138 8.54 4.35 -14.50
CA GLN A 138 8.68 3.31 -15.52
C GLN A 138 8.41 1.94 -14.91
N ALA A 139 7.65 1.12 -15.63
CA ALA A 139 7.46 -0.28 -15.26
C ALA A 139 8.81 -1.02 -15.26
N LEU A 140 9.02 -1.87 -14.26
CA LEU A 140 10.22 -2.67 -14.18
C LEU A 140 10.18 -3.81 -15.20
N PRO A 141 11.30 -4.13 -15.86
CA PRO A 141 11.41 -5.35 -16.65
C PRO A 141 11.33 -6.58 -15.73
N ALA A 142 10.91 -7.73 -16.28
CA ALA A 142 10.63 -8.95 -15.51
C ALA A 142 11.80 -9.46 -14.65
N ASN A 143 13.04 -9.10 -14.99
CA ASN A 143 14.25 -9.55 -14.30
C ASN A 143 14.78 -8.55 -13.27
N GLN A 144 14.09 -7.43 -13.05
CA GLN A 144 14.59 -6.35 -12.19
C GLN A 144 13.64 -6.13 -11.03
N LEU A 145 14.22 -6.08 -9.82
CA LEU A 145 13.45 -5.96 -8.59
C LEU A 145 13.17 -4.51 -8.20
N TYR A 146 14.05 -3.57 -8.58
CA TYR A 146 13.99 -2.16 -8.24
C TYR A 146 14.37 -1.28 -9.44
N SER A 147 14.02 -0.01 -9.38
CA SER A 147 14.49 0.98 -10.36
C SER A 147 16.02 1.09 -10.35
N SER A 148 16.63 1.39 -11.49
CA SER A 148 18.06 1.68 -11.59
C SER A 148 18.45 3.04 -10.99
N SER A 149 17.48 3.93 -10.76
CA SER A 149 17.70 5.28 -10.23
C SER A 149 16.80 5.54 -9.02
N PRO A 150 17.31 6.18 -7.96
CA PRO A 150 16.50 6.54 -6.79
C PRO A 150 15.51 7.67 -7.08
N SER A 151 15.65 8.39 -8.20
CA SER A 151 14.75 9.46 -8.65
C SER A 151 13.72 8.96 -9.68
N GLN A 152 13.54 7.65 -9.78
CA GLN A 152 12.59 7.00 -10.68
C GLN A 152 11.65 6.12 -9.87
N GLY A 153 10.36 6.32 -10.08
CA GLY A 153 9.29 5.54 -9.48
C GLY A 153 8.88 4.35 -10.33
N VAL A 154 8.27 3.37 -9.68
CA VAL A 154 7.70 2.19 -10.33
C VAL A 154 6.18 2.33 -10.26
N PRO A 155 5.48 2.41 -11.41
CA PRO A 155 4.03 2.42 -11.42
C PRO A 155 3.50 1.04 -11.03
N VAL A 156 2.47 1.01 -10.18
CA VAL A 156 1.84 -0.21 -9.69
C VAL A 156 0.33 -0.10 -9.86
N ASP A 157 -0.24 -1.10 -10.52
CA ASP A 157 -1.68 -1.38 -10.58
C ASP A 157 -2.01 -2.38 -9.47
N VAL A 158 -2.85 -1.99 -8.50
CA VAL A 158 -3.19 -2.82 -7.35
C VAL A 158 -4.49 -3.58 -7.57
N ASN A 159 -5.38 -3.08 -8.44
CA ASN A 159 -6.71 -3.65 -8.67
C ASN A 159 -6.79 -4.52 -9.94
N GLY A 160 -5.76 -4.49 -10.79
CA GLY A 160 -5.66 -5.26 -12.03
C GLY A 160 -6.52 -4.72 -13.16
N ASP A 161 -6.91 -3.44 -13.13
CA ASP A 161 -7.76 -2.82 -14.16
C ASP A 161 -6.97 -2.31 -15.38
N GLY A 162 -5.64 -2.44 -15.36
CA GLY A 162 -4.74 -2.01 -16.43
C GLY A 162 -4.33 -0.54 -16.34
N SER A 163 -4.81 0.19 -15.35
CA SER A 163 -4.38 1.54 -15.00
C SER A 163 -3.51 1.50 -13.76
N ASN A 164 -2.46 2.32 -13.74
CA ASN A 164 -1.61 2.40 -12.56
C ASN A 164 -2.30 3.25 -11.48
N ASP A 165 -2.42 2.72 -10.27
CA ASP A 165 -2.99 3.41 -9.12
C ASP A 165 -1.94 4.25 -8.37
N PHE A 166 -0.74 3.69 -8.25
CA PHE A 166 0.32 4.22 -7.41
C PHE A 166 1.65 4.30 -8.14
N ILE A 167 2.54 5.14 -7.62
CA ILE A 167 3.96 5.18 -7.97
C ILE A 167 4.76 4.90 -6.71
N VAL A 168 5.57 3.84 -6.74
CA VAL A 168 6.43 3.43 -5.63
C VAL A 168 7.85 3.88 -5.91
N GLN A 169 8.39 4.71 -5.02
CA GLN A 169 9.79 5.12 -5.03
C GLN A 169 10.52 4.40 -3.90
N THR A 170 11.57 3.66 -4.24
CA THR A 170 12.44 2.97 -3.28
C THR A 170 13.87 3.47 -3.46
N PHE A 171 14.55 3.69 -2.35
CA PHE A 171 15.92 4.20 -2.35
C PHE A 171 16.60 3.88 -1.01
N ARG A 172 17.93 3.90 -1.02
CA ARG A 172 18.75 3.71 0.19
C ARG A 172 19.93 4.66 0.22
N ASN A 173 20.51 4.85 1.40
CA ASN A 173 21.83 5.44 1.50
C ASN A 173 22.92 4.43 1.11
N PRO A 174 24.17 4.88 0.85
CA PRO A 174 25.27 3.98 0.50
C PRO A 174 25.56 2.90 1.56
N GLY A 175 25.28 3.21 2.84
CA GLY A 175 25.44 2.31 3.96
C GLY A 175 26.87 1.88 4.23
N ILE A 176 27.01 0.80 4.99
CA ILE A 176 28.29 0.15 5.31
C ILE A 176 28.44 -1.08 4.42
N THR A 177 29.56 -1.16 3.72
CA THR A 177 29.92 -2.28 2.86
C THR A 177 30.97 -3.17 3.51
N ARG A 178 30.90 -4.48 3.23
CA ARG A 178 31.91 -5.47 3.60
C ARG A 178 32.28 -6.26 2.35
N GLY A 179 33.47 -5.99 1.81
CA GLY A 179 33.83 -6.47 0.48
C GLY A 179 32.94 -5.79 -0.57
N THR A 180 32.22 -6.58 -1.38
CA THR A 180 31.33 -6.06 -2.44
C THR A 180 29.86 -5.92 -2.01
N ARG A 181 29.51 -6.29 -0.76
CA ARG A 181 28.10 -6.35 -0.29
C ARG A 181 27.82 -5.27 0.76
N THR A 182 26.70 -4.57 0.64
CA THR A 182 26.23 -3.65 1.69
C THR A 182 25.53 -4.44 2.81
N VAL A 183 26.05 -4.36 4.03
CA VAL A 183 25.58 -5.15 5.18
C VAL A 183 24.68 -4.37 6.13
N ALA A 184 24.75 -3.04 6.13
CA ALA A 184 23.89 -2.18 6.92
C ALA A 184 23.62 -0.89 6.15
N PHE A 185 22.37 -0.45 6.08
CA PHE A 185 21.97 0.77 5.38
C PHE A 185 20.60 1.25 5.86
N ASP A 186 20.34 2.53 5.69
CA ASP A 186 19.00 3.08 5.80
C ASP A 186 18.32 3.04 4.44
N PHE A 187 17.05 2.66 4.41
CA PHE A 187 16.26 2.68 3.20
C PHE A 187 14.89 3.31 3.43
N GLY A 188 14.32 3.78 2.34
CA GLY A 188 13.12 4.59 2.30
C GLY A 188 12.21 4.08 1.21
N VAL A 189 10.91 4.01 1.52
CA VAL A 189 9.85 3.71 0.57
C VAL A 189 8.83 4.83 0.65
N ARG A 190 8.52 5.41 -0.51
CA ARG A 190 7.48 6.43 -0.66
C ARG A 190 6.48 5.97 -1.71
N VAL A 191 5.20 6.09 -1.40
CA VAL A 191 4.12 5.71 -2.31
C VAL A 191 3.30 6.94 -2.63
N TYR A 192 3.23 7.28 -3.91
CA TYR A 192 2.48 8.40 -4.45
C TYR A 192 1.23 7.91 -5.15
N THR A 193 0.23 8.78 -5.28
CA THR A 193 -0.84 8.55 -6.26
C THR A 193 -0.27 8.64 -7.67
N PHE A 194 -0.75 7.81 -8.58
CA PHE A 194 -0.38 7.93 -9.98
C PHE A 194 -0.96 9.22 -10.56
N THR A 195 -0.09 10.05 -11.13
CA THR A 195 -0.46 11.28 -11.84
C THR A 195 0.42 11.42 -13.07
N SER A 196 -0.18 11.84 -14.19
CA SER A 196 0.56 12.02 -15.46
C SER A 196 1.61 13.14 -15.38
N ASN A 197 1.41 14.13 -14.51
CA ASN A 197 2.22 15.35 -14.50
C ASN A 197 3.40 15.31 -13.51
N MET A 198 3.53 14.26 -12.68
CA MET A 198 4.62 14.04 -11.70
C MET A 198 5.17 15.31 -10.99
N ASP A 199 4.31 16.28 -10.72
CA ASP A 199 4.64 17.54 -10.02
C ASP A 199 4.62 17.32 -8.51
N PHE A 200 5.57 16.51 -8.05
CA PHE A 200 5.70 16.17 -6.64
C PHE A 200 6.47 17.24 -5.86
N GLU A 201 6.16 17.36 -4.57
CA GLU A 201 6.97 18.15 -3.63
C GLU A 201 8.37 17.56 -3.54
N ASN A 202 9.39 18.41 -3.70
CA ASN A 202 10.77 17.97 -3.85
C ASN A 202 11.74 18.79 -2.97
N PRO A 203 12.41 18.20 -1.96
CA PRO A 203 12.17 16.87 -1.40
C PRO A 203 10.88 16.85 -0.56
N PRO A 204 10.13 15.74 -0.57
CA PRO A 204 8.91 15.62 0.21
C PRO A 204 9.26 15.49 1.70
N GLN A 205 8.83 16.47 2.50
CA GLN A 205 9.13 16.48 3.94
C GLN A 205 8.11 15.68 4.75
N LYS A 206 6.88 15.55 4.24
CA LYS A 206 5.73 14.98 4.96
C LYS A 206 4.83 14.18 4.03
N ALA A 207 4.13 13.19 4.60
CA ALA A 207 3.06 12.50 3.91
C ALA A 207 1.87 13.45 3.64
N ALA A 208 1.04 13.10 2.66
CA ALA A 208 -0.16 13.86 2.32
C ALA A 208 -1.13 13.93 3.50
N SER A 209 -1.73 15.09 3.73
CA SER A 209 -2.83 15.21 4.69
C SER A 209 -4.09 14.58 4.09
N LEU A 210 -4.76 13.73 4.87
CA LEU A 210 -6.07 13.17 4.53
C LEU A 210 -7.22 14.10 4.97
N GLN A 211 -6.91 15.33 5.39
CA GLN A 211 -7.92 16.30 5.80
C GLN A 211 -8.67 16.85 4.58
N LEU A 212 -9.98 16.80 4.66
CA LEU A 212 -10.92 16.99 3.56
C LEU A 212 -10.73 18.30 2.76
N THR A 213 -10.29 19.38 3.41
CA THR A 213 -10.12 20.71 2.80
C THR A 213 -8.81 20.86 2.02
N THR A 214 -7.85 19.94 2.19
CA THR A 214 -6.51 20.01 1.57
C THR A 214 -6.13 18.73 0.83
N ALA A 215 -6.89 17.65 0.99
CA ALA A 215 -6.55 16.31 0.52
C ALA A 215 -6.34 16.20 -1.00
N ALA A 216 -7.23 16.76 -1.83
CA ALA A 216 -7.16 16.55 -3.28
C ALA A 216 -5.86 17.09 -3.91
N GLY A 217 -5.43 18.30 -3.53
CA GLY A 217 -4.19 18.89 -4.05
C GLY A 217 -2.92 18.34 -3.41
N GLN A 218 -2.98 17.96 -2.12
CA GLN A 218 -1.81 17.45 -1.40
C GLN A 218 -1.49 16.00 -1.76
N GLN A 219 -2.49 15.15 -2.01
CA GLN A 219 -2.30 13.73 -2.38
C GLN A 219 -1.65 13.55 -3.76
N GLN A 220 -1.76 14.55 -4.63
CA GLN A 220 -1.13 14.54 -5.96
C GLN A 220 0.34 14.93 -5.91
N ARG A 221 0.75 15.75 -4.94
CA ARG A 221 2.12 16.27 -4.84
C ARG A 221 2.94 15.58 -3.74
N ARG A 222 2.29 15.05 -2.72
CA ARG A 222 2.94 14.40 -1.57
C ARG A 222 2.67 12.90 -1.58
N PRO A 223 3.59 12.10 -1.03
CA PRO A 223 3.37 10.67 -0.88
C PRO A 223 2.24 10.38 0.13
N LEU A 224 1.39 9.40 -0.18
CA LEU A 224 0.35 8.91 0.72
C LEU A 224 0.93 8.12 1.90
N ALA A 225 2.00 7.38 1.65
CA ALA A 225 2.72 6.62 2.66
C ALA A 225 4.23 6.85 2.51
N MET A 226 4.92 7.01 3.63
CA MET A 226 6.37 7.07 3.70
C MET A 226 6.86 6.19 4.85
N ILE A 227 7.77 5.28 4.57
CA ILE A 227 8.45 4.47 5.58
C ILE A 227 9.95 4.66 5.42
N TYR A 228 10.62 4.99 6.52
CA TYR A 228 12.07 5.02 6.60
C TYR A 228 12.49 4.03 7.68
N THR A 229 13.42 3.15 7.38
CA THR A 229 13.90 2.15 8.33
C THR A 229 15.33 1.72 8.01
N SER A 230 16.02 1.21 9.01
CA SER A 230 17.37 0.68 8.87
C SER A 230 17.31 -0.84 8.69
N VAL A 231 18.17 -1.36 7.83
CA VAL A 231 18.32 -2.81 7.61
C VAL A 231 19.78 -3.15 7.86
N ALA A 232 19.99 -4.17 8.67
CA ALA A 232 21.31 -4.74 8.91
C ALA A 232 21.23 -6.27 8.81
N GLN A 233 22.26 -6.88 8.23
CA GLN A 233 22.37 -8.34 8.17
C GLN A 233 22.73 -8.90 9.55
N SER A 234 21.92 -9.84 10.06
CA SER A 234 22.00 -10.35 11.43
C SER A 234 23.23 -11.24 11.70
N ASP A 235 23.77 -11.91 10.69
CA ASP A 235 24.66 -13.07 10.83
C ASP A 235 26.09 -12.76 11.30
N ASN A 236 26.35 -11.54 11.74
CA ASN A 236 27.67 -11.10 12.16
C ASN A 236 27.64 -10.71 13.64
N ARG A 237 28.62 -11.16 14.42
CA ARG A 237 28.75 -10.79 15.86
C ARG A 237 28.78 -9.26 16.08
N ASN A 238 29.12 -8.50 15.03
CA ASN A 238 29.19 -7.03 15.03
C ASN A 238 28.03 -6.35 14.28
N SER A 239 26.95 -7.05 13.91
CA SER A 239 25.83 -6.50 13.14
C SER A 239 25.16 -5.32 13.84
N LEU A 240 24.93 -5.42 15.15
CA LEU A 240 24.39 -4.34 15.99
C LEU A 240 25.30 -3.10 16.03
N CYS A 241 26.62 -3.31 16.05
CA CYS A 241 27.60 -2.22 16.02
C CYS A 241 27.64 -1.53 14.65
N GLN A 242 27.52 -2.30 13.58
CA GLN A 242 27.42 -1.76 12.21
C GLN A 242 26.12 -0.98 12.02
N GLN A 243 25.00 -1.47 12.55
CA GLN A 243 23.73 -0.76 12.48
C GLN A 243 23.77 0.59 13.22
N ARG A 244 24.33 0.63 14.45
CA ARG A 244 24.50 1.90 15.18
C ARG A 244 25.38 2.90 14.45
N ARG A 245 26.47 2.41 13.83
CA ARG A 245 27.34 3.24 12.98
C ARG A 245 26.57 3.82 11.79
N SER A 246 25.74 3.03 11.12
CA SER A 246 24.95 3.54 9.99
C SER A 246 23.91 4.57 10.42
N THR A 247 23.36 4.47 11.64
CA THR A 247 22.41 5.47 12.16
C THR A 247 23.07 6.69 12.80
N GLY A 248 24.41 6.78 12.81
CA GLY A 248 25.17 7.92 13.35
C GLY A 248 25.31 7.92 14.88
N GLU A 249 25.01 6.81 15.55
CA GLU A 249 25.17 6.66 16.99
C GLU A 249 26.63 6.20 17.27
N GLY A 250 27.46 7.14 17.71
CA GLY A 250 28.93 7.14 17.53
C GLY A 250 29.75 5.94 18.03
N ASP A 251 31.00 5.91 17.56
CA ASP A 251 31.99 4.82 17.65
C ASP A 251 32.56 4.49 19.05
N ASN A 252 32.09 5.16 20.11
CA ASN A 252 32.73 5.12 21.43
C ASN A 252 32.21 4.02 22.37
N ASN A 253 31.50 3.01 21.86
CA ASN A 253 31.03 1.92 22.70
C ASN A 253 32.11 0.81 22.80
N PRO A 254 32.71 0.57 23.98
CA PRO A 254 33.74 -0.45 24.17
C PRO A 254 33.23 -1.89 23.89
N GLY A 255 31.91 -2.11 23.85
CA GLY A 255 31.32 -3.39 23.45
C GLY A 255 31.39 -3.69 21.93
N CYS A 256 31.91 -2.77 21.12
CA CYS A 256 32.01 -2.87 19.66
C CYS A 256 33.46 -2.93 19.12
N GLN A 257 34.44 -3.15 19.99
CA GLN A 257 35.86 -3.30 19.66
C GLN A 257 36.27 -4.77 19.53
#